data_AF-A0A0R3R473-F1
#
_entry.id   AF-A0A0R3R473-F1
#
_cell.length_a   1.000
_cell.length_b   1.000
_cell.length_c   1.000
_cell.angle_alpha   90.00
_cell.angle_beta   90.00
_cell.angle_gamma   90.00
#
_symmetry.space_group_name_H-M   'P 1'
#
loop_
_entity.id
_entity.type
_entity.pdbx_description
1 polymer ?
#
loop_
_entity_poly.entity_id
_entity_poly.type
_entity_poly.pdbx_seq_one_letter_code
_entity_poly.pdbx_strand_id
1 'polypeptide(L)'
;LRSKERDALKRKIEQRPSKQKLVTQHILLTASNADPSIQRKAEELKRCKLKDDLNKKLQHRPGPLELITKKILQADAELEQAIQGFFFKADFGSYL
;
A
#
# COMPACT_ATOMS: atom_id res chain seq x y z
N LEU A 1 -27.88 -29.25 32.52
CA LEU A 1 -27.70 -28.17 31.53
C LEU A 1 -26.59 -27.21 31.97
N ARG A 2 -26.71 -26.58 33.15
CA ARG A 2 -25.68 -25.69 33.71
C ARG A 2 -24.25 -26.23 33.76
N SER A 3 -24.03 -27.52 34.07
CA SER A 3 -22.66 -28.06 34.06
C SER A 3 -22.05 -28.12 32.67
N LYS A 4 -22.80 -28.61 31.67
CA LYS A 4 -22.35 -28.67 30.27
C LYS A 4 -21.99 -27.28 29.73
N GLU A 5 -22.75 -26.27 30.10
CA GLU A 5 -22.49 -24.87 29.72
C GLU A 5 -21.21 -24.32 30.37
N ARG A 6 -20.98 -24.64 31.66
CA ARG A 6 -19.71 -24.30 32.35
C ARG A 6 -18.52 -24.97 31.70
N ASP A 7 -18.63 -26.26 31.40
CA ASP A 7 -17.55 -27.03 30.78
C ASP A 7 -17.25 -26.52 29.36
N ALA A 8 -18.29 -26.17 28.58
CA ALA A 8 -18.14 -25.56 27.27
C ALA A 8 -17.49 -24.17 27.33
N LEU A 9 -17.85 -23.34 28.31
CA LEU A 9 -17.25 -22.02 28.49
C LEU A 9 -15.77 -22.13 28.89
N LYS A 10 -15.43 -23.04 29.81
CA LYS A 10 -14.04 -23.29 30.24
C LYS A 10 -13.15 -23.63 29.04
N ARG A 11 -13.59 -24.56 28.19
CA ARG A 11 -12.89 -24.90 26.95
C ARG A 11 -12.72 -23.71 26.00
N LYS A 12 -13.74 -22.87 25.84
CA LYS A 12 -13.67 -21.68 24.97
C LYS A 12 -12.68 -20.63 25.49
N ILE A 13 -12.58 -20.47 26.81
CA ILE A 13 -11.62 -19.55 27.43
C ILE A 13 -10.20 -20.07 27.25
N GLU A 14 -9.96 -21.37 27.47
CA GLU A 14 -8.65 -22.02 27.25
C GLU A 14 -8.20 -21.91 25.78
N GLN A 15 -9.13 -22.01 24.84
CA GLN A 15 -8.86 -21.93 23.40
C GLN A 15 -8.92 -20.49 22.85
N ARG A 16 -9.03 -19.47 23.71
CA ARG A 16 -9.19 -18.09 23.27
C ARG A 16 -7.94 -17.60 22.52
N PRO A 17 -8.06 -17.14 21.26
CA PRO A 17 -6.95 -16.56 20.52
C PRO A 17 -6.39 -15.29 21.17
N SER A 18 -5.09 -15.03 20.99
CA SER A 18 -4.46 -13.79 21.44
C SER A 18 -5.01 -12.57 20.69
N LYS A 19 -4.99 -11.39 21.34
CA LYS A 19 -5.40 -10.11 20.71
C LYS A 19 -4.64 -9.87 19.40
N GLN A 20 -3.33 -10.12 19.40
CA GLN A 20 -2.48 -9.95 18.22
C GLN A 20 -2.95 -10.83 17.05
N LYS A 21 -3.25 -12.11 17.29
CA LYS A 21 -3.73 -13.02 16.25
C LYS A 21 -5.03 -12.50 15.62
N LEU A 22 -5.94 -11.95 16.41
CA LEU A 22 -7.19 -11.35 15.91
C LEU A 22 -6.94 -10.09 15.06
N VAL A 23 -5.92 -9.28 15.40
CA VAL A 23 -5.53 -8.12 14.60
C VAL A 23 -4.88 -8.56 13.28
N THR A 24 -3.98 -9.54 13.31
CA THR A 24 -3.35 -10.11 12.10
C THR A 24 -4.39 -10.69 11.14
N GLN A 25 -5.42 -11.33 11.68
CA GLN A 25 -6.53 -11.88 10.91
C GLN A 25 -7.58 -10.82 10.49
N HIS A 26 -7.34 -9.53 10.76
CA HIS A 26 -8.25 -8.43 10.44
C HIS A 26 -9.65 -8.55 11.08
N ILE A 27 -9.77 -9.27 12.21
CA ILE A 27 -11.00 -9.38 13.00
C ILE A 27 -11.13 -8.16 13.93
N LEU A 28 -10.03 -7.81 14.62
CA LEU A 28 -9.94 -6.57 15.38
C LEU A 28 -9.28 -5.49 14.51
N LEU A 29 -9.89 -4.31 14.44
CA LEU A 29 -9.44 -3.21 13.58
C LEU A 29 -8.04 -2.71 13.92
N THR A 30 -7.70 -2.59 15.21
CA THR A 30 -6.39 -2.09 15.63
C THR A 30 -5.84 -2.84 16.83
N ALA A 31 -4.51 -2.96 16.90
CA ALA A 31 -3.81 -3.38 18.11
C ALA A 31 -3.83 -2.30 19.20
N SER A 32 -4.14 -1.06 18.82
CA SER A 32 -4.14 0.12 19.68
C SER A 32 -5.17 0.01 20.81
N ASN A 33 -4.94 0.75 21.89
CA ASN A 33 -5.85 0.90 23.03
C ASN A 33 -6.84 2.05 22.82
N ALA A 34 -7.01 2.52 21.58
CA ALA A 34 -7.99 3.54 21.24
C ALA A 34 -9.40 3.07 21.62
N ASP A 35 -10.21 4.01 22.12
CA ASP A 35 -11.57 3.75 22.56
C ASP A 35 -12.40 3.10 21.43
N PRO A 36 -13.15 2.01 21.69
CA PRO A 36 -13.95 1.32 20.67
C PRO A 36 -14.90 2.23 19.89
N SER A 37 -15.38 3.32 20.51
CA SER A 37 -16.30 4.28 19.87
C SER A 37 -15.65 5.08 18.74
N ILE A 38 -14.33 5.31 18.77
CA ILE A 38 -13.62 6.13 17.78
C ILE A 38 -12.89 5.31 16.70
N GLN A 39 -12.68 4.01 16.92
CA GLN A 39 -11.88 3.16 16.03
C GLN A 39 -12.35 3.20 14.58
N ARG A 40 -13.67 3.16 14.35
CA ARG A 40 -14.24 3.23 13.00
C ARG A 40 -13.92 4.54 12.30
N LYS A 41 -14.09 5.68 12.99
CA LYS A 41 -13.80 7.01 12.43
C LYS A 41 -12.31 7.21 12.15
N ALA A 42 -11.44 6.68 13.02
CA ALA A 42 -10.00 6.72 12.82
C ALA A 42 -9.56 5.91 11.59
N GLU A 43 -10.14 4.73 11.37
CA GLU A 43 -9.88 3.90 10.19
C GLU A 43 -10.38 4.56 8.91
N GLU A 44 -11.56 5.20 8.95
CA GLU A 44 -12.09 5.97 7.83
C GLU A 44 -11.15 7.13 7.46
N LEU A 45 -10.69 7.90 8.44
CA LEU A 45 -9.71 8.96 8.24
C LEU A 45 -8.41 8.43 7.61
N LYS A 46 -7.91 7.28 8.10
CA LYS A 46 -6.71 6.64 7.56
C LYS A 46 -6.90 6.26 6.10
N ARG A 47 -8.08 5.73 5.73
CA ARG A 47 -8.42 5.39 4.35
C ARG A 47 -8.52 6.62 3.45
N CYS A 48 -9.15 7.69 3.91
CA CYS A 48 -9.23 8.95 3.16
C CYS A 48 -7.84 9.52 2.88
N LYS A 49 -6.98 9.59 3.91
CA LYS A 49 -5.58 10.03 3.72
C LYS A 49 -4.84 9.17 2.70
N LEU A 50 -4.96 7.84 2.81
CA LEU A 50 -4.33 6.93 1.86
C LEU A 50 -4.86 7.14 0.44
N LYS A 51 -6.16 7.33 0.27
CA LYS A 51 -6.78 7.62 -1.02
C LYS A 51 -6.19 8.89 -1.63
N ASP A 52 -6.11 9.96 -0.86
CA ASP A 52 -5.59 11.25 -1.34
C ASP A 52 -4.12 11.15 -1.72
N ASP A 53 -3.31 10.47 -0.91
CA ASP A 53 -1.89 10.25 -1.19
C ASP A 53 -1.67 9.38 -2.42
N LEU A 54 -2.45 8.32 -2.60
CA LEU A 54 -2.43 7.50 -3.80
C LEU A 54 -2.84 8.31 -5.03
N ASN A 55 -3.89 9.13 -4.91
CA ASN A 55 -4.37 9.95 -6.01
C ASN A 55 -3.29 10.95 -6.48
N LYS A 56 -2.60 11.61 -5.53
CA LYS A 56 -1.47 12.49 -5.84
C LYS A 56 -0.34 11.75 -6.57
N LYS A 57 0.00 10.53 -6.14
CA LYS A 57 1.04 9.71 -6.79
C LYS A 57 0.62 9.25 -8.18
N LEU A 58 -0.66 8.95 -8.39
CA LEU A 58 -1.19 8.56 -9.69
C LEU A 58 -1.22 9.74 -10.67
N GLN A 59 -1.54 10.94 -10.20
CA GLN A 59 -1.51 12.16 -11.02
C GLN A 59 -0.11 12.46 -11.59
N HIS A 60 0.95 12.16 -10.84
CA HIS A 60 2.34 12.36 -11.24
C HIS A 60 3.00 11.06 -11.71
N ARG A 61 2.23 10.10 -12.22
CA ARG A 61 2.75 8.82 -12.66
C ARG A 61 3.63 9.03 -13.91
N PRO A 62 4.94 8.72 -13.85
CA PRO A 62 5.85 8.95 -14.96
C PRO A 62 5.47 8.09 -16.17
N GLY A 63 5.64 8.65 -17.37
CA GLY A 63 5.38 7.94 -18.62
C GLY A 63 6.41 6.80 -18.88
N PRO A 64 6.09 5.86 -19.78
CA PRO A 64 7.01 4.78 -20.16
C PRO A 64 8.36 5.29 -20.69
N LEU A 65 8.35 6.36 -21.50
CA LEU A 65 9.55 7.00 -22.03
C LEU A 65 10.46 7.52 -20.90
N GLU A 66 9.89 8.20 -19.90
CA GLU A 66 10.66 8.68 -18.75
C GLU A 66 11.31 7.55 -17.94
N LEU A 67 10.63 6.40 -17.84
CA LEU A 67 11.15 5.23 -17.14
C LEU A 67 12.30 4.56 -17.91
N ILE A 68 12.24 4.55 -19.25
CA ILE A 68 13.32 4.07 -20.13
C ILE A 68 14.54 5.00 -20.03
N THR A 69 14.33 6.32 -20.11
CA THR A 69 15.40 7.31 -19.95
C THR A 69 16.11 7.19 -18.60
N LYS A 70 15.35 6.88 -17.53
CA LYS A 70 15.91 6.64 -16.18
C LYS A 70 16.52 5.23 -16.01
N LYS A 71 16.57 4.42 -17.08
CA LYS A 71 17.10 3.05 -17.09
C LYS A 71 16.42 2.11 -16.08
N ILE A 72 15.14 2.36 -15.79
CA ILE A 72 14.31 1.51 -14.91
C ILE A 72 13.60 0.44 -15.73
N LEU A 73 13.12 0.80 -16.92
CA LEU A 73 12.60 -0.13 -17.92
C LEU A 73 13.63 -0.31 -19.03
N GLN A 74 13.80 -1.55 -19.50
CA GLN A 74 14.59 -1.86 -20.70
C GLN A 74 13.64 -1.83 -21.90
N ALA A 75 14.11 -1.24 -23.00
CA ALA A 75 13.42 -1.26 -24.28
C ALA A 75 14.29 -1.94 -25.34
N ASP A 76 13.72 -2.20 -26.52
CA ASP A 76 14.49 -2.75 -27.64
C ASP A 76 15.68 -1.85 -27.96
N ALA A 77 16.82 -2.46 -28.32
CA ALA A 77 18.09 -1.77 -28.48
C ALA A 77 18.03 -0.60 -29.48
N GLU A 78 17.21 -0.72 -30.54
CA GLU A 78 16.98 0.35 -31.51
C GLU A 78 16.25 1.55 -30.90
N LEU A 79 15.27 1.30 -30.02
CA LEU A 79 14.49 2.33 -29.35
C LEU A 79 15.33 3.04 -28.26
N GLU A 80 16.14 2.29 -27.51
CA GLU A 80 17.07 2.87 -26.53
C GLU A 80 18.12 3.76 -27.20
N GLN A 81 18.69 3.31 -28.33
CA GLN A 81 19.65 4.09 -29.13
C GLN A 81 18.99 5.33 -29.74
N ALA A 82 17.76 5.23 -30.23
CA ALA A 82 17.02 6.38 -30.76
C ALA A 82 16.74 7.42 -29.67
N ILE A 83 16.34 7.01 -28.47
CA ILE A 83 16.08 7.92 -27.34
C ILE A 83 17.39 8.59 -26.87
N GLN A 84 18.48 7.83 -26.71
CA GLN A 84 19.78 8.40 -26.36
C GLN A 84 20.30 9.36 -27.44
N GLY A 85 20.21 8.97 -28.72
CA GLY A 85 20.61 9.80 -29.85
C GLY A 85 19.79 11.10 -29.94
N PHE A 86 18.49 11.06 -29.63
CA PHE A 86 17.64 12.25 -29.57
C PHE A 86 18.07 13.22 -28.46
N PHE A 87 18.34 12.72 -27.25
CA PHE A 87 18.83 13.55 -26.14
C PHE A 87 20.19 14.18 -26.47
N PHE A 88 21.13 13.41 -27.00
CA PHE A 88 22.43 13.92 -27.43
C PHE A 88 22.35 14.94 -28.57
N LYS A 89 21.28 14.95 -29.38
CA LYS A 89 21.10 15.96 -30.44
C LYS A 89 20.44 17.24 -29.92
N ALA A 90 19.52 17.12 -28.96
CA ALA A 90 18.81 18.24 -28.36
C ALA A 90 19.73 19.16 -27.52
N ASP A 91 20.70 18.58 -26.80
CA ASP A 91 21.65 19.36 -25.97
C ASP A 91 22.67 20.16 -26.80
N PHE A 92 22.87 19.82 -28.08
CA PHE A 92 23.79 20.52 -28.99
C PHE A 92 23.07 21.48 -29.97
N GLY A 93 21.74 21.56 -29.91
CA GLY A 93 20.90 22.30 -30.87
C GLY A 93 20.81 23.82 -30.68
N SER A 94 21.61 24.43 -29.80
CA SER A 94 21.60 25.89 -29.54
C SER A 94 22.80 26.65 -30.15
N TYR A 95 23.57 26.01 -31.03
CA TYR A 95 24.68 26.65 -31.75
C TYR A 95 24.46 26.64 -33.27
N LEU A 96 23.43 27.36 -33.74
CA LEU A 96 23.34 28.04 -35.05
C LEU A 96 22.06 28.87 -35.10
#